data_AF-A0A818JTY8-F1
#
_entry.id   AF-A0A818JTY8-F1
#
_cell.length_a   1.000
_cell.length_b   1.000
_cell.length_c   1.000
_cell.angle_alpha   90.00
_cell.angle_beta   90.00
_cell.angle_gamma   90.00
#
_symmetry.space_group_name_H-M   'P 1'
#
loop_
_entity.id
_entity.type
_entity.pdbx_description
1 polymer ?
#
loop_
_entity_poly.entity_id
_entity_poly.type
_entity_poly.pdbx_seq_one_letter_code
_entity_poly.pdbx_strand_id
1 'polypeptide(L)'
;MAELLNAPETNILFREKIKNYLSLDDNENEIVDNLLKNGRQSLTKYEDDIVSEIYKKAMNGYDNELIFLLKKYFEKEWKMEYGKMCPWFLCFLEQYKNGENATIYECVLNRTANYGNRYMKDTPVLSIVLQLLFEYIDDDCLCKTNVFENLWFTVTNNGLRSIEQYSKYIGKEALQEQLRIPSALFQALCEYYRENVFSSLKNKSMSRENLHELVLNNVAEHGWCTDLKAIKDKFSPRTYKILLESLHSFHQTQNPSEKTASEEKPGNGDVTNVFLNVSSFQYLKLVM
;
A
#
# COMPACT_ATOMS: atom_id res chain seq x y z
N MET A 1 19.10 16.92 -23.12
CA MET A 1 19.79 17.12 -21.83
C MET A 1 19.14 16.21 -20.80
N ALA A 2 19.63 14.97 -20.73
CA ALA A 2 19.17 13.99 -19.76
C ALA A 2 20.43 13.46 -19.07
N GLU A 3 20.88 14.18 -18.05
CA GLU A 3 21.80 13.60 -17.08
C GLU A 3 21.01 12.56 -16.30
N LEU A 4 21.22 11.30 -16.69
CA LEU A 4 20.95 10.12 -15.89
C LEU A 4 21.73 10.26 -14.57
N LEU A 5 21.09 10.90 -13.58
CA LEU A 5 21.60 10.98 -12.22
C LEU A 5 21.65 9.58 -11.61
N ASN A 6 22.88 9.14 -11.35
CA ASN A 6 23.22 7.94 -10.60
C ASN A 6 22.44 7.87 -9.28
N ALA A 7 21.48 6.93 -9.18
CA ALA A 7 20.77 6.62 -7.95
C ALA A 7 21.69 6.28 -6.74
N PRO A 8 22.86 5.62 -6.90
CA PRO A 8 23.75 5.29 -5.77
C PRO A 8 24.36 6.52 -5.09
N GLU A 9 24.80 7.52 -5.86
CA GLU A 9 25.52 8.69 -5.33
C GLU A 9 24.64 9.56 -4.45
N THR A 10 23.32 9.58 -4.69
CA THR A 10 22.43 10.42 -3.90
C THR A 10 22.03 9.79 -2.57
N ASN A 11 21.89 8.45 -2.52
CA ASN A 11 21.65 7.78 -1.24
C ASN A 11 22.85 7.93 -0.30
N ILE A 12 24.06 7.90 -0.85
CA ILE A 12 25.29 8.21 -0.10
C ILE A 12 25.22 9.65 0.44
N LEU A 13 24.83 10.62 -0.39
CA LEU A 13 24.71 12.02 0.05
C LEU A 13 23.72 12.21 1.21
N PHE A 14 22.54 11.56 1.19
CA PHE A 14 21.57 11.67 2.28
C PHE A 14 22.10 11.03 3.57
N ARG A 15 22.74 9.87 3.46
CA ARG A 15 23.34 9.18 4.62
C ARG A 15 24.38 10.06 5.31
N GLU A 16 25.29 10.64 4.53
CA GLU A 16 26.34 11.52 5.08
C GLU A 16 25.76 12.79 5.70
N LYS A 17 24.73 13.40 5.11
CA LYS A 17 24.04 14.55 5.72
C LYS A 17 23.39 14.19 7.06
N ILE A 18 22.74 13.03 7.14
CA ILE A 18 22.09 12.56 8.37
C ILE A 18 23.15 12.26 9.45
N LYS A 19 24.24 11.57 9.11
CA LYS A 19 25.36 11.33 10.03
C LYS A 19 25.92 12.63 10.59
N ASN A 20 26.24 13.58 9.71
CA ASN A 20 26.76 14.88 10.11
C ASN A 20 25.79 15.64 11.01
N TYR A 21 24.49 15.63 10.70
CA TYR A 21 23.48 16.27 11.53
C TYR A 21 23.39 15.64 12.93
N LEU A 22 23.44 14.31 13.00
CA LEU A 22 23.37 13.57 14.26
C LEU A 22 24.71 13.47 14.99
N SER A 23 25.80 13.96 14.37
CA SER A 23 27.19 13.82 14.86
C SER A 23 27.57 12.36 15.16
N LEU A 24 27.20 11.47 14.23
CA LEU A 24 27.48 10.03 14.33
C LEU A 24 28.88 9.69 13.82
N ASP A 25 29.49 8.67 14.42
CA ASP A 25 30.74 8.06 14.01
C ASP A 25 30.53 7.08 12.83
N ASP A 26 31.63 6.70 12.15
CA ASP A 26 31.59 5.84 10.96
C ASP A 26 31.05 4.42 11.22
N ASN A 27 31.07 3.95 12.47
CA ASN A 27 30.54 2.66 12.90
C ASN A 27 29.03 2.67 13.18
N GLU A 28 28.38 3.83 13.16
CA GLU A 28 26.95 4.00 13.53
C GLU A 28 26.01 4.01 12.31
N ASN A 29 26.42 3.34 11.23
CA ASN A 29 25.61 3.24 9.99
C ASN A 29 24.23 2.62 10.24
N GLU A 30 24.10 1.76 11.26
CA GLU A 30 22.83 1.13 11.62
C GLU A 30 21.76 2.15 12.02
N ILE A 31 22.13 3.23 12.73
CA ILE A 31 21.19 4.29 13.12
C ILE A 31 20.60 4.95 11.88
N VAL A 32 21.44 5.25 10.89
CA VAL A 32 21.03 5.84 9.62
C VAL A 32 20.17 4.86 8.81
N ASP A 33 20.56 3.59 8.73
CA ASP A 33 19.75 2.55 8.06
C ASP A 33 18.36 2.43 8.69
N ASN A 34 18.28 2.47 10.01
CA ASN A 34 17.03 2.38 10.75
C ASN A 34 16.16 3.62 10.51
N LEU A 35 16.75 4.82 10.47
CA LEU A 35 16.08 6.07 10.12
C LEU A 35 15.48 6.05 8.71
N LEU A 36 16.26 5.63 7.72
CA LEU A 36 15.81 5.59 6.32
C LEU A 36 14.72 4.53 6.10
N LYS A 37 14.63 3.51 6.97
CA LYS A 37 13.60 2.47 6.90
C LYS A 37 12.35 2.80 7.73
N ASN A 38 12.54 3.29 8.95
CA ASN A 38 11.50 3.39 9.97
C ASN A 38 11.21 4.84 10.40
N GLY A 39 11.83 5.81 9.72
CA GLY A 39 11.65 7.23 9.97
C GLY A 39 12.24 7.68 11.30
N ARG A 40 12.04 8.95 11.61
CA ARG A 40 12.59 9.59 12.82
C ARG A 40 12.30 8.82 14.11
N GLN A 41 11.11 8.24 14.26
CA GLN A 41 10.73 7.54 15.50
C GLN A 41 11.66 6.37 15.85
N SER A 42 12.43 5.84 14.90
CA SER A 42 13.44 4.83 15.19
C SER A 42 14.55 5.33 16.11
N LEU A 43 14.80 6.65 16.18
CA LEU A 43 15.82 7.24 17.05
C LEU A 43 15.57 7.01 18.54
N THR A 44 14.33 6.74 18.93
CA THR A 44 14.00 6.40 20.32
C THR A 44 14.76 5.17 20.83
N LYS A 45 15.24 4.31 19.92
CA LYS A 45 16.08 3.14 20.25
C LYS A 45 17.55 3.48 20.50
N TYR A 46 17.98 4.66 20.06
CA TYR A 46 19.37 5.11 20.01
C TYR A 46 19.55 6.42 20.79
N GLU A 47 18.68 6.69 21.76
CA GLU A 47 18.73 7.93 22.57
C GLU A 47 20.05 8.06 23.32
N ASP A 48 20.57 6.94 23.86
CA ASP A 48 21.82 6.90 24.62
C ASP A 48 23.07 6.94 23.72
N ASP A 49 22.91 6.65 22.42
CA ASP A 49 24.00 6.64 21.43
C ASP A 49 24.22 8.03 20.80
N ILE A 50 23.25 8.95 20.94
CA ILE A 50 23.30 10.29 20.34
C ILE A 50 23.50 11.34 21.43
N VAL A 51 24.36 12.33 21.18
CA VAL A 51 24.55 13.47 22.09
C VAL A 51 23.18 14.08 22.45
N SER A 52 22.86 14.11 23.74
CA SER A 52 21.50 14.44 24.23
C SER A 52 20.92 15.74 23.66
N GLU A 53 21.73 16.78 23.47
CA GLU A 53 21.27 18.04 22.85
C GLU A 53 20.86 17.86 21.38
N ILE A 54 21.62 17.06 20.64
CA ILE A 54 21.36 16.74 19.23
C ILE A 54 20.10 15.88 19.12
N TYR A 55 19.99 14.85 19.96
CA TYR A 55 18.78 14.01 20.02
C TYR A 55 17.53 14.85 20.29
N LYS A 56 17.57 15.73 21.30
CA LYS A 56 16.45 16.64 21.61
C LYS A 56 16.10 17.53 20.43
N LYS A 57 17.09 18.08 19.71
CA LYS A 57 16.86 18.87 18.50
C LYS A 57 16.22 18.04 17.38
N ALA A 58 16.70 16.82 17.16
CA ALA A 58 16.18 15.90 16.14
C ALA A 58 14.72 15.51 16.42
N MET A 59 14.36 15.31 17.68
CA MET A 59 13.03 14.88 18.11
C MET A 59 12.04 16.04 18.30
N ASN A 60 12.49 17.29 18.30
CA ASN A 60 11.64 18.45 18.55
C ASN A 60 10.84 18.87 17.30
N GLY A 61 9.51 18.87 17.40
CA GLY A 61 8.60 19.40 16.37
C GLY A 61 8.69 18.70 15.02
N TYR A 62 8.08 19.27 13.99
CA TYR A 62 8.22 18.81 12.59
C TYR A 62 9.07 19.76 11.73
N ASP A 63 9.44 20.91 12.28
CA ASP A 63 10.26 21.92 11.61
C ASP A 63 11.70 21.81 12.10
N ASN A 64 12.38 20.73 11.67
CA ASN A 64 13.79 20.52 11.95
C ASN A 64 14.51 19.87 10.76
N GLU A 65 15.84 20.00 10.75
CA GLU A 65 16.68 19.56 9.64
C GLU A 65 16.59 18.05 9.40
N LEU A 66 16.46 17.21 10.45
CA LEU A 66 16.31 15.77 10.26
C LEU A 66 15.03 15.44 9.50
N ILE A 67 13.90 16.03 9.89
CA ILE A 67 12.63 15.84 9.16
C ILE A 67 12.78 16.35 7.73
N PHE A 68 13.41 17.50 7.50
CA PHE A 68 13.67 18.00 6.15
C PHE A 68 14.48 17.01 5.30
N LEU A 69 15.58 16.49 5.83
CA LEU A 69 16.43 15.50 5.15
C LEU A 69 15.67 14.21 4.84
N LEU A 70 14.90 13.69 5.79
CA LEU A 70 14.09 12.48 5.62
C LEU A 70 12.99 12.68 4.57
N LYS A 71 12.28 13.81 4.59
CA LYS A 71 11.29 14.13 3.55
C LYS A 71 11.92 14.14 2.16
N LYS A 72 13.09 14.77 2.02
CA LYS A 72 13.81 14.82 0.74
C LYS A 72 14.27 13.43 0.28
N TYR A 73 14.70 12.59 1.21
CA TYR A 73 15.03 11.21 0.93
C TYR A 73 13.81 10.42 0.41
N PHE A 74 12.71 10.39 1.18
CA PHE A 74 11.52 9.63 0.80
C PHE A 74 10.85 10.14 -0.48
N GLU A 75 10.79 11.47 -0.67
CA GLU A 75 10.29 12.05 -1.93
C GLU A 75 11.13 11.56 -3.12
N LYS A 76 12.46 11.47 -2.95
CA LYS A 76 13.34 10.96 -3.99
C LYS A 76 13.14 9.47 -4.22
N GLU A 77 13.02 8.68 -3.16
CA GLU A 77 12.75 7.23 -3.23
C GLU A 77 11.46 6.98 -4.05
N TRP A 78 10.39 7.70 -3.73
CA TRP A 78 9.12 7.58 -4.46
C TRP A 78 9.27 7.90 -5.95
N LYS A 79 10.04 8.93 -6.29
CA LYS A 79 10.24 9.34 -7.68
C LYS A 79 11.17 8.41 -8.45
N MET A 80 12.28 8.00 -7.84
CA MET A 80 13.36 7.30 -8.52
C MET A 80 13.14 5.79 -8.55
N GLU A 81 12.73 5.20 -7.44
CA GLU A 81 12.53 3.75 -7.36
C GLU A 81 11.18 3.36 -7.93
N TYR A 82 10.10 4.01 -7.46
CA TYR A 82 8.76 3.62 -7.85
C TYR A 82 8.32 4.29 -9.16
N GLY A 83 8.64 5.58 -9.34
CA GLY A 83 8.28 6.33 -10.53
C GLY A 83 8.91 5.83 -11.83
N LYS A 84 10.09 5.19 -11.76
CA LYS A 84 10.76 4.62 -12.95
C LYS A 84 9.96 3.49 -13.58
N MET A 85 9.25 2.70 -12.77
CA MET A 85 8.43 1.58 -13.24
C MET A 85 7.02 2.02 -13.61
N CYS A 86 6.54 3.13 -13.05
CA CYS A 86 5.17 3.61 -13.19
C CYS A 86 5.14 5.10 -13.58
N PRO A 87 5.24 5.46 -14.89
CA PRO A 87 5.22 6.87 -15.31
C PRO A 87 3.96 7.63 -14.86
N TRP A 88 2.80 6.95 -14.81
CA TRP A 88 1.56 7.52 -14.30
C TRP A 88 1.66 7.94 -12.83
N PHE A 89 2.46 7.23 -12.03
CA PHE A 89 2.64 7.51 -10.61
C PHE A 89 3.41 8.82 -10.41
N LEU A 90 4.40 9.11 -11.26
CA LEU A 90 5.09 10.40 -11.25
C LEU A 90 4.14 11.56 -11.54
N CYS A 91 3.29 11.42 -12.56
CA CYS A 91 2.29 12.44 -12.88
C CYS A 91 1.32 12.65 -11.71
N PHE A 92 0.86 11.55 -11.08
CA PHE A 92 0.00 11.59 -9.91
C PHE A 92 0.64 12.33 -8.73
N LEU A 93 1.90 12.02 -8.41
CA LEU A 93 2.62 12.70 -7.32
C LEU A 93 2.80 14.19 -7.60
N GLU A 94 3.16 14.58 -8.82
CA GLU A 94 3.32 15.99 -9.18
C GLU A 94 1.99 16.77 -9.19
N GLN A 95 0.88 16.13 -9.56
CA GLN A 95 -0.46 16.72 -9.44
C GLN A 95 -0.83 16.98 -7.99
N TYR A 96 -0.59 16.01 -7.09
CA TYR A 96 -0.85 16.20 -5.67
C TYR A 96 0.06 17.27 -5.07
N LYS A 97 1.34 17.26 -5.40
CA LYS A 97 2.33 18.20 -4.88
C LYS A 97 2.04 19.65 -5.29
N ASN A 98 1.62 19.88 -6.53
CA ASN A 98 1.47 21.22 -7.09
C ASN A 98 0.01 21.68 -7.25
N GLY A 99 -0.96 20.85 -6.87
CA GLY A 99 -2.40 21.10 -7.01
C GLY A 99 -3.10 21.45 -5.69
N GLU A 100 -4.42 21.31 -5.68
CA GLU A 100 -5.28 21.60 -4.52
C GLU A 100 -5.02 20.66 -3.34
N ASN A 101 -4.43 19.50 -3.59
CA ASN A 101 -4.10 18.47 -2.59
C ASN A 101 -2.68 18.60 -2.01
N ALA A 102 -1.98 19.73 -2.22
CA ALA A 102 -0.59 19.92 -1.76
C ALA A 102 -0.42 19.73 -0.25
N THR A 103 -1.42 20.14 0.55
CA THR A 103 -1.39 19.91 2.00
C THR A 103 -1.43 18.42 2.34
N ILE A 104 -2.24 17.61 1.65
CA ILE A 104 -2.31 16.16 1.85
C ILE A 104 -0.97 15.53 1.48
N TYR A 105 -0.38 15.95 0.36
CA TYR A 105 0.94 15.49 -0.07
C TYR A 105 2.00 15.73 1.02
N GLU A 106 2.06 16.95 1.56
CA GLU A 106 3.00 17.31 2.62
C GLU A 106 2.71 16.55 3.93
N CYS A 107 1.45 16.31 4.28
CA CYS A 107 1.08 15.49 5.43
C CYS A 107 1.58 14.05 5.29
N VAL A 108 1.35 13.40 4.15
CA VAL A 108 1.82 12.03 3.91
C VAL A 108 3.36 11.97 3.89
N LEU A 109 4.01 12.98 3.34
CA LEU A 109 5.48 13.04 3.32
C LEU A 109 6.05 13.26 4.73
N ASN A 110 5.45 14.14 5.54
CA ASN A 110 5.81 14.33 6.95
C ASN A 110 5.63 13.03 7.75
N ARG A 111 4.51 12.33 7.55
CA ARG A 111 4.23 11.04 8.19
C ARG A 111 5.26 9.99 7.82
N THR A 112 5.63 9.92 6.54
CA THR A 112 6.66 9.00 6.05
C THR A 112 8.02 9.37 6.63
N ALA A 113 8.38 10.65 6.72
CA ALA A 113 9.61 11.07 7.39
C ALA A 113 9.61 10.68 8.89
N ASN A 114 8.47 10.74 9.56
CA ASN A 114 8.38 10.44 10.98
C ASN A 114 8.35 8.93 11.29
N TYR A 115 7.64 8.14 10.49
CA TYR A 115 7.36 6.71 10.75
C TYR A 115 7.93 5.75 9.70
N GLY A 116 8.63 6.28 8.69
CA GLY A 116 9.21 5.53 7.59
C GLY A 116 8.20 4.67 6.86
N ASN A 117 8.60 3.42 6.62
CA ASN A 117 7.82 2.43 5.88
C ASN A 117 6.73 1.74 6.70
N ARG A 118 6.39 2.25 7.90
CA ARG A 118 5.31 1.68 8.72
C ARG A 118 3.99 1.52 7.96
N TYR A 119 3.67 2.46 7.08
CA TYR A 119 2.47 2.45 6.24
C TYR A 119 2.76 2.06 4.79
N MET A 120 3.99 1.65 4.47
CA MET A 120 4.38 1.14 3.16
C MET A 120 4.36 -0.38 3.21
N LYS A 121 3.28 -0.99 2.73
CA LYS A 121 3.17 -2.45 2.59
C LYS A 121 4.09 -2.96 1.48
N ASP A 122 4.02 -4.26 1.20
CA ASP A 122 4.78 -4.94 0.14
C ASP A 122 4.56 -4.34 -1.27
N THR A 123 3.60 -3.42 -1.42
CA THR A 123 3.43 -2.60 -2.63
C THR A 123 3.41 -1.12 -2.25
N PRO A 124 4.59 -0.45 -2.23
CA PRO A 124 4.71 0.95 -1.82
C PRO A 124 3.88 1.92 -2.65
N VAL A 125 3.79 1.71 -3.98
CA VAL A 125 2.98 2.56 -4.88
C VAL A 125 1.51 2.60 -4.43
N LEU A 126 0.90 1.43 -4.21
CA LEU A 126 -0.48 1.36 -3.73
C LEU A 126 -0.62 1.99 -2.36
N SER A 127 0.34 1.78 -1.47
CA SER A 127 0.34 2.36 -0.13
C SER A 127 0.35 3.88 -0.15
N ILE A 128 1.18 4.48 -1.02
CA ILE A 128 1.28 5.93 -1.19
C ILE A 128 -0.01 6.49 -1.81
N VAL A 129 -0.52 5.85 -2.87
CA VAL A 129 -1.78 6.27 -3.50
C VAL A 129 -2.91 6.27 -2.48
N LEU A 130 -3.09 5.20 -1.71
CA LEU A 130 -4.13 5.12 -0.70
C LEU A 130 -4.00 6.18 0.41
N GLN A 131 -2.78 6.45 0.87
CA GLN A 131 -2.54 7.51 1.87
C GLN A 131 -2.88 8.90 1.32
N LEU A 132 -2.58 9.17 0.05
CA LEU A 132 -2.85 10.46 -0.59
C LEU A 132 -4.34 10.69 -0.86
N LEU A 133 -5.19 9.66 -0.82
CA LEU A 133 -6.65 9.84 -0.95
C LEU A 133 -7.31 10.38 0.33
N PHE A 134 -6.62 10.32 1.47
CA PHE A 134 -7.20 10.71 2.74
C PHE A 134 -7.00 12.20 3.05
N GLU A 135 -8.10 12.92 3.03
CA GLU A 135 -8.14 14.34 3.38
C GLU A 135 -8.35 14.56 4.88
N TYR A 136 -9.06 13.64 5.55
CA TYR A 136 -9.55 13.80 6.93
C TYR A 136 -8.99 12.79 7.93
N ILE A 137 -7.89 12.11 7.60
CA ILE A 137 -7.22 11.21 8.55
C ILE A 137 -5.93 11.85 9.03
N ASP A 138 -5.97 12.38 10.25
CA ASP A 138 -4.79 12.84 10.95
C ASP A 138 -3.92 11.67 11.45
N ASP A 139 -2.69 11.98 11.83
CA ASP A 139 -1.72 11.00 12.30
C ASP A 139 -2.21 10.27 13.56
N ASP A 140 -3.00 10.95 14.39
CA ASP A 140 -3.59 10.41 15.60
C ASP A 140 -4.63 9.33 15.30
N CYS A 141 -5.48 9.56 14.30
CA CYS A 141 -6.47 8.61 13.83
C CYS A 141 -5.80 7.37 13.22
N LEU A 142 -4.74 7.54 12.42
CA LEU A 142 -3.97 6.41 11.90
C LEU A 142 -3.25 5.62 13.00
N CYS A 143 -2.76 6.29 14.04
CA CYS A 143 -2.08 5.60 15.14
C CYS A 143 -3.06 4.85 16.07
N LYS A 144 -4.25 5.40 16.29
CA LYS A 144 -5.25 4.86 17.23
C LYS A 144 -6.21 3.86 16.58
N THR A 145 -6.38 3.91 15.26
CA THR A 145 -7.35 3.07 14.55
C THR A 145 -6.66 2.25 13.48
N ASN A 146 -7.09 1.00 13.31
CA ASN A 146 -6.64 0.13 12.22
C ASN A 146 -7.26 0.53 10.85
N VAL A 147 -7.60 1.82 10.65
CA VAL A 147 -8.32 2.28 9.46
C VAL A 147 -7.51 2.05 8.19
N PHE A 148 -6.20 2.33 8.19
CA PHE A 148 -5.37 2.09 7.02
C PHE A 148 -5.20 0.60 6.71
N GLU A 149 -5.01 -0.23 7.75
CA GLU A 149 -4.94 -1.69 7.59
C GLU A 149 -6.23 -2.26 7.03
N ASN A 150 -7.37 -1.82 7.56
CA ASN A 150 -8.68 -2.23 7.08
C ASN A 150 -8.92 -1.76 5.64
N LEU A 151 -8.55 -0.53 5.30
CA LEU A 151 -8.64 -0.01 3.94
C LEU A 151 -7.80 -0.86 2.99
N TRP A 152 -6.52 -1.04 3.33
CA TRP A 152 -5.59 -1.84 2.55
C TRP A 152 -6.20 -3.21 2.25
N PHE A 153 -6.58 -3.94 3.30
CA PHE A 153 -7.19 -5.25 3.18
C PHE A 153 -8.47 -5.22 2.34
N THR A 154 -9.34 -4.24 2.55
CA THR A 154 -10.62 -4.16 1.84
C THR A 154 -10.41 -3.92 0.35
N VAL A 155 -9.53 -3.00 -0.02
CA VAL A 155 -9.28 -2.64 -1.43
C VAL A 155 -8.49 -3.73 -2.16
N THR A 156 -7.56 -4.41 -1.49
CA THR A 156 -6.79 -5.53 -2.10
C THR A 156 -7.57 -6.86 -2.19
N ASN A 157 -8.72 -6.98 -1.53
CA ASN A 157 -9.59 -8.17 -1.65
C ASN A 157 -10.85 -7.90 -2.48
N ASN A 158 -11.45 -6.72 -2.33
CA ASN A 158 -12.74 -6.35 -2.92
C ASN A 158 -12.61 -5.31 -4.05
N GLY A 159 -11.38 -4.97 -4.45
CA GLY A 159 -11.10 -4.12 -5.60
C GLY A 159 -11.44 -2.65 -5.40
N LEU A 160 -11.32 -1.89 -6.48
CA LEU A 160 -11.49 -0.44 -6.54
C LEU A 160 -12.81 0.01 -5.89
N ARG A 161 -13.94 -0.62 -6.24
CA ARG A 161 -15.28 -0.17 -5.81
C ARG A 161 -15.45 -0.15 -4.29
N SER A 162 -14.72 -1.00 -3.59
CA SER A 162 -14.79 -1.09 -2.12
C SER A 162 -14.35 0.19 -1.39
N ILE A 163 -13.65 1.11 -2.08
CA ILE A 163 -13.26 2.41 -1.52
C ILE A 163 -14.45 3.29 -1.15
N GLU A 164 -15.64 3.06 -1.71
CA GLU A 164 -16.88 3.76 -1.34
C GLU A 164 -17.22 3.62 0.15
N GLN A 165 -16.81 2.51 0.78
CA GLN A 165 -16.98 2.26 2.21
C GLN A 165 -16.19 3.25 3.09
N TYR A 166 -15.18 3.91 2.51
CA TYR A 166 -14.31 4.87 3.16
C TYR A 166 -14.61 6.32 2.75
N SER A 167 -15.76 6.56 2.12
CA SER A 167 -16.22 7.88 1.66
C SER A 167 -16.23 8.97 2.75
N LYS A 168 -16.33 8.61 4.03
CA LYS A 168 -16.20 9.57 5.15
C LYS A 168 -14.79 10.13 5.35
N TYR A 169 -13.77 9.50 4.79
CA TYR A 169 -12.36 9.88 4.96
C TYR A 169 -11.75 10.50 3.69
N ILE A 170 -12.48 10.42 2.57
CA ILE A 170 -12.01 10.81 1.24
C ILE A 170 -12.93 11.92 0.74
N GLY A 171 -12.34 13.03 0.28
CA GLY A 171 -13.10 14.11 -0.34
C GLY A 171 -13.97 13.59 -1.48
N LYS A 172 -15.21 14.09 -1.58
CA LYS A 172 -16.21 13.58 -2.54
C LYS A 172 -15.70 13.60 -3.99
N GLU A 173 -15.00 14.66 -4.38
CA GLU A 173 -14.45 14.81 -5.72
C GLU A 173 -13.32 13.82 -5.98
N ALA A 174 -12.38 13.68 -5.03
CA ALA A 174 -11.31 12.70 -5.10
C ALA A 174 -11.86 11.26 -5.19
N LEU A 175 -12.89 10.93 -4.41
CA LEU A 175 -13.57 9.64 -4.48
C LEU A 175 -14.17 9.40 -5.87
N GLN A 176 -14.89 10.37 -6.42
CA GLN A 176 -15.49 10.26 -7.75
C GLN A 176 -14.43 10.12 -8.85
N GLU A 177 -13.31 10.82 -8.73
CA GLU A 177 -12.18 10.69 -9.64
C GLU A 177 -11.59 9.28 -9.59
N GLN A 178 -11.36 8.72 -8.40
CA GLN A 178 -10.80 7.38 -8.28
C GLN A 178 -11.72 6.28 -8.80
N LEU A 179 -13.04 6.47 -8.73
CA LEU A 179 -14.02 5.53 -9.27
C LEU A 179 -14.15 5.55 -10.80
N ARG A 180 -13.51 6.51 -11.49
CA ARG A 180 -13.41 6.52 -12.96
C ARG A 180 -12.23 5.64 -13.39
N ILE A 181 -12.39 4.92 -14.50
CA ILE A 181 -11.33 4.07 -15.05
C ILE A 181 -10.81 4.72 -16.34
N PRO A 182 -9.49 4.90 -16.51
CA PRO A 182 -8.42 4.60 -15.54
C PRO A 182 -8.20 5.72 -14.52
N SER A 183 -8.09 5.38 -13.23
CA SER A 183 -7.64 6.26 -12.15
C SER A 183 -6.26 5.83 -11.61
N ALA A 184 -5.64 6.65 -10.75
CA ALA A 184 -4.39 6.31 -10.08
C ALA A 184 -4.54 5.07 -9.19
N LEU A 185 -5.64 4.98 -8.43
CA LEU A 185 -5.93 3.79 -7.62
C LEU A 185 -6.16 2.54 -8.47
N PHE A 186 -6.90 2.66 -9.58
CA PHE A 186 -7.09 1.55 -10.51
C PHE A 186 -5.75 1.05 -11.06
N GLN A 187 -4.87 1.96 -11.48
CA GLN A 187 -3.54 1.60 -11.99
C GLN A 187 -2.66 0.95 -10.91
N ALA A 188 -2.69 1.48 -9.67
CA ALA A 188 -1.98 0.89 -8.55
C ALA A 188 -2.45 -0.55 -8.26
N LEU A 189 -3.77 -0.81 -8.34
CA LEU A 189 -4.33 -2.15 -8.16
C LEU A 189 -3.96 -3.08 -9.31
N CYS A 190 -3.95 -2.60 -10.56
CA CYS A 190 -3.44 -3.39 -11.68
C CYS A 190 -1.99 -3.82 -11.43
N GLU A 191 -1.12 -2.92 -10.99
CA GLU A 191 0.27 -3.31 -10.68
C GLU A 191 0.37 -4.30 -9.51
N TYR A 192 -0.44 -4.12 -8.46
CA TYR A 192 -0.51 -5.06 -7.34
C TYR A 192 -0.90 -6.49 -7.77
N TYR A 193 -1.88 -6.61 -8.69
CA TYR A 193 -2.38 -7.91 -9.11
C TYR A 193 -1.62 -8.53 -10.31
N ARG A 194 -0.85 -7.74 -11.06
CA ARG A 194 -0.29 -8.10 -12.38
C ARG A 194 0.45 -9.43 -12.35
N GLU A 195 1.44 -9.57 -11.47
CA GLU A 195 2.27 -10.78 -11.40
C GLU A 195 1.43 -12.03 -11.08
N ASN A 196 0.50 -11.90 -10.13
CA ASN A 196 -0.34 -13.02 -9.68
C ASN A 196 -1.35 -13.45 -10.76
N VAL A 197 -1.98 -12.48 -11.43
CA VAL A 197 -2.89 -12.75 -12.55
C VAL A 197 -2.12 -13.42 -13.70
N PHE A 198 -0.94 -12.91 -14.05
CA PHE A 198 -0.20 -13.39 -15.22
C PHE A 198 0.42 -14.78 -14.96
N SER A 199 0.95 -15.01 -13.76
CA SER A 199 1.47 -16.33 -13.37
C SER A 199 0.37 -17.40 -13.34
N SER A 200 -0.82 -17.06 -12.84
CA SER A 200 -2.00 -17.95 -12.80
C SER A 200 -2.50 -18.37 -14.19
N LEU A 201 -2.12 -17.62 -15.23
CA LEU A 201 -2.58 -17.81 -16.60
C LEU A 201 -1.48 -18.35 -17.54
N LYS A 202 -0.20 -18.32 -17.13
CA LYS A 202 0.99 -18.68 -17.93
C LYS A 202 0.94 -20.07 -18.60
N ASN A 203 0.29 -21.05 -17.98
CA ASN A 203 0.22 -22.44 -18.47
C ASN A 203 -1.07 -22.76 -19.23
N LYS A 204 -1.98 -21.81 -19.34
CA LYS A 204 -3.25 -21.99 -20.04
C LYS A 204 -3.04 -21.40 -21.42
N SER A 205 -3.23 -22.21 -22.46
CA SER A 205 -3.15 -21.85 -23.88
C SER A 205 -4.23 -20.80 -24.23
N MET A 206 -4.10 -19.62 -23.65
CA MET A 206 -4.99 -18.46 -23.77
C MET A 206 -4.33 -17.52 -24.77
N SER A 207 -4.25 -17.94 -26.04
CA SER A 207 -3.55 -17.23 -27.11
C SER A 207 -4.30 -15.99 -27.64
N ARG A 208 -5.21 -15.38 -26.87
CA ARG A 208 -5.81 -14.11 -27.27
C ARG A 208 -5.04 -12.97 -26.63
N GLU A 209 -4.42 -12.16 -27.49
CA GLU A 209 -3.94 -10.83 -27.12
C GLU A 209 -5.06 -10.12 -26.33
N ASN A 210 -4.72 -9.58 -25.17
CA ASN A 210 -5.59 -8.82 -24.25
C ASN A 210 -6.45 -9.60 -23.24
N LEU A 211 -6.44 -10.94 -23.19
CA LEU A 211 -7.18 -11.65 -22.13
C LEU A 211 -6.58 -11.46 -20.74
N HIS A 212 -5.25 -11.46 -20.62
CA HIS A 212 -4.56 -11.22 -19.35
C HIS A 212 -4.89 -9.84 -18.79
N GLU A 213 -4.86 -8.81 -19.63
CA GLU A 213 -5.22 -7.44 -19.28
C GLU A 213 -6.72 -7.31 -18.97
N LEU A 214 -7.59 -8.02 -19.68
CA LEU A 214 -9.02 -8.04 -19.37
C LEU A 214 -9.31 -8.64 -17.98
N VAL A 215 -8.66 -9.75 -17.63
CA VAL A 215 -8.77 -10.34 -16.29
C VAL A 215 -8.18 -9.40 -15.25
N LEU A 216 -7.01 -8.82 -15.51
CA LEU A 216 -6.34 -7.89 -14.62
C LEU A 216 -7.22 -6.69 -14.28
N ASN A 217 -7.79 -6.05 -15.30
CA ASN A 217 -8.69 -4.92 -15.14
C ASN A 217 -9.94 -5.29 -14.34
N ASN A 218 -10.48 -6.50 -14.54
CA ASN A 218 -11.68 -6.94 -13.83
C ASN A 218 -11.39 -7.22 -12.34
N VAL A 219 -10.26 -7.85 -12.04
CA VAL A 219 -9.79 -8.08 -10.66
C VAL A 219 -9.44 -6.74 -9.99
N ALA A 220 -8.83 -5.80 -10.71
CA ALA A 220 -8.55 -4.46 -10.19
C ALA A 220 -9.84 -3.70 -9.83
N GLU A 221 -10.88 -3.80 -10.66
CA GLU A 221 -12.14 -3.09 -10.41
C GLU A 221 -12.97 -3.73 -9.28
N HIS A 222 -13.09 -5.06 -9.27
CA HIS A 222 -14.06 -5.77 -8.41
C HIS A 222 -13.43 -6.64 -7.31
N GLY A 223 -12.11 -6.85 -7.37
CA GLY A 223 -11.38 -7.67 -6.41
C GLY A 223 -11.33 -9.15 -6.77
N TRP A 224 -10.64 -9.92 -5.92
CA TRP A 224 -10.50 -11.37 -6.04
C TRP A 224 -11.76 -12.12 -5.61
N CYS A 225 -12.48 -11.57 -4.62
CA CYS A 225 -13.62 -12.25 -3.98
C CYS A 225 -14.93 -12.16 -4.77
N THR A 226 -14.94 -11.42 -5.88
CA THR A 226 -16.10 -11.33 -6.77
C THR A 226 -15.93 -12.26 -7.96
N ASP A 227 -16.94 -13.09 -8.23
CA ASP A 227 -17.04 -13.80 -9.50
C ASP A 227 -16.81 -12.81 -10.65
N LEU A 228 -15.89 -13.13 -11.58
CA LEU A 228 -15.53 -12.31 -12.74
C LEU A 228 -16.65 -12.26 -13.79
N LYS A 229 -17.88 -11.93 -13.36
CA LYS A 229 -19.13 -12.06 -14.15
C LYS A 229 -19.09 -11.18 -15.38
N ALA A 230 -18.52 -9.98 -15.28
CA ALA A 230 -18.47 -9.01 -16.37
C ALA A 230 -17.67 -9.52 -17.59
N ILE A 231 -16.78 -10.49 -17.40
CA ILE A 231 -15.97 -11.06 -18.47
C ILE A 231 -16.36 -12.51 -18.80
N LYS A 232 -17.39 -13.07 -18.15
CA LYS A 232 -17.80 -14.48 -18.31
C LYS A 232 -17.99 -14.87 -19.77
N ASP A 233 -18.71 -14.05 -20.53
CA ASP A 233 -19.05 -14.34 -21.94
C ASP A 233 -17.85 -14.20 -22.89
N LYS A 234 -16.69 -13.75 -22.38
CA LYS A 234 -15.43 -13.69 -23.14
C LYS A 234 -14.67 -15.02 -23.11
N PHE A 235 -15.10 -15.98 -22.27
CA PHE A 235 -14.49 -17.28 -22.09
C PHE A 235 -15.46 -18.40 -22.45
N SER A 236 -14.92 -19.55 -22.87
CA SER A 236 -15.72 -20.79 -22.86
C SER A 236 -16.07 -21.16 -21.41
N PRO A 237 -17.21 -21.82 -21.13
CA PRO A 237 -17.58 -22.21 -19.77
C PRO A 237 -16.50 -23.01 -19.04
N ARG A 238 -15.79 -23.90 -19.75
CA ARG A 238 -14.68 -24.70 -19.20
C ARG A 238 -13.50 -23.81 -18.83
N THR A 239 -13.12 -22.88 -19.70
CA THR A 239 -11.99 -21.98 -19.45
C THR A 239 -12.30 -20.98 -18.33
N TYR A 240 -13.54 -20.49 -18.27
CA TYR A 240 -14.01 -19.61 -17.20
C TYR A 240 -13.96 -20.31 -15.84
N LYS A 241 -14.43 -21.57 -15.75
CA LYS A 241 -14.33 -22.37 -14.53
C LYS A 241 -12.87 -22.54 -14.08
N ILE A 242 -11.99 -22.94 -15.01
CA ILE A 242 -10.56 -23.11 -14.75
C ILE A 242 -9.90 -21.78 -14.33
N LEU A 243 -10.34 -20.64 -14.87
CA LEU A 243 -9.88 -19.31 -14.46
C LEU A 243 -10.24 -19.06 -12.99
N LEU A 244 -11.53 -19.18 -12.64
CA LEU A 244 -12.00 -18.96 -11.27
C LEU A 244 -11.28 -19.85 -10.26
N GLU A 245 -11.09 -21.14 -10.58
CA GLU A 245 -10.37 -22.08 -9.71
C GLU A 245 -8.93 -21.64 -9.42
N SER A 246 -8.21 -21.15 -10.43
CA SER A 246 -6.83 -20.69 -10.24
C SER A 246 -6.75 -19.39 -9.43
N LEU A 247 -7.64 -18.43 -9.68
CA LEU A 247 -7.66 -17.19 -8.90
C LEU A 247 -8.07 -17.44 -7.44
N HIS A 248 -9.00 -18.38 -7.20
CA HIS A 248 -9.40 -18.78 -5.85
C HIS A 248 -8.30 -19.47 -5.07
N SER A 249 -7.51 -20.34 -5.71
CA SER A 249 -6.36 -21.01 -5.07
C SER A 249 -5.33 -20.01 -4.52
N PHE A 250 -5.15 -18.88 -5.20
CA PHE A 250 -4.25 -17.82 -4.76
C PHE A 250 -4.78 -17.08 -3.51
N HIS A 251 -6.06 -16.70 -3.49
CA HIS A 251 -6.67 -16.03 -2.32
C HIS A 251 -6.49 -16.85 -1.02
N GLN A 252 -6.69 -18.17 -1.09
CA GLN A 252 -6.49 -19.07 0.05
C GLN A 252 -5.02 -19.19 0.52
N THR A 253 -4.06 -18.80 -0.32
CA THR A 253 -2.63 -18.84 0.03
C THR A 253 -2.21 -17.56 0.76
N GLN A 254 -2.91 -16.43 0.53
CA GLN A 254 -2.68 -15.18 1.25
C GLN A 254 -3.41 -15.10 2.59
N ASN A 255 -4.52 -15.84 2.75
CA ASN A 255 -5.30 -15.93 4.00
C ASN A 255 -5.33 -17.38 4.53
N PRO A 256 -4.27 -17.87 5.20
CA PRO A 256 -4.20 -19.25 5.71
C PRO A 256 -5.21 -19.55 6.83
N SER A 257 -5.86 -18.54 7.42
CA SER A 257 -6.83 -18.69 8.51
C SER A 257 -8.15 -19.35 8.12
N GLU A 258 -8.45 -19.56 6.84
CA GLU A 258 -9.68 -20.24 6.39
C GLU A 258 -9.52 -21.76 6.20
N LYS A 259 -8.33 -22.34 6.44
CA LYS A 259 -8.09 -23.79 6.24
C LYS A 259 -8.48 -24.71 7.41
N THR A 260 -8.96 -24.18 8.54
CA THR A 260 -9.37 -25.00 9.70
C THR A 260 -10.73 -24.57 10.22
N ALA A 261 -11.79 -24.90 9.47
CA ALA A 261 -13.16 -24.91 9.99
C ALA A 261 -13.99 -25.98 9.29
N SER A 262 -13.47 -27.21 9.20
CA SER A 262 -14.28 -28.37 8.81
C SER A 262 -13.71 -29.67 9.36
N GLU A 263 -13.42 -29.74 10.66
CA GLU A 263 -13.35 -31.00 11.41
C GLU A 263 -13.14 -30.69 12.90
N GLU A 264 -14.22 -30.45 13.65
CA GLU A 264 -14.20 -30.73 15.10
C GLU A 264 -15.64 -30.95 15.62
N LYS A 265 -15.82 -32.07 16.30
CA LYS A 265 -17.06 -32.50 16.98
C LYS A 265 -17.34 -31.59 18.21
N PRO A 266 -18.60 -31.50 18.68
CA PRO A 266 -18.96 -30.56 19.74
C PRO A 266 -18.46 -31.05 21.10
N GLY A 267 -17.64 -30.23 21.75
CA GLY A 267 -17.31 -30.34 23.18
C GLY A 267 -17.84 -29.11 23.92
N ASN A 268 -18.72 -29.34 24.89
CA ASN A 268 -19.27 -28.34 25.82
C ASN A 268 -18.18 -27.57 26.58
N GLY A 269 -18.40 -26.28 26.80
CA GLY A 269 -17.73 -25.51 27.86
C GLY A 269 -17.75 -24.00 27.64
N ASP A 270 -18.59 -23.30 28.41
CA ASP A 270 -18.66 -21.85 28.57
C ASP A 270 -17.28 -21.18 28.77
N VAL A 271 -17.11 -19.96 28.24
CA VAL A 271 -16.74 -18.71 28.95
C VAL A 271 -16.56 -17.56 27.92
N THR A 272 -17.38 -16.52 28.12
CA THR A 272 -17.30 -15.11 27.68
C THR A 272 -16.07 -14.63 26.88
N ASN A 273 -16.32 -14.14 25.65
CA ASN A 273 -15.72 -12.90 25.13
C ASN A 273 -16.56 -12.35 23.96
N VAL A 274 -17.04 -11.12 24.11
CA VAL A 274 -17.81 -10.38 23.10
C VAL A 274 -16.85 -9.48 22.31
N PHE A 275 -17.15 -9.30 21.02
CA PHE A 275 -16.46 -8.51 19.99
C PHE A 275 -15.42 -9.24 19.15
N LEU A 276 -15.91 -9.93 18.12
CA LEU A 276 -15.52 -9.75 16.71
C LEU A 276 -16.62 -10.42 15.87
N ASN A 277 -17.62 -9.64 15.47
CA ASN A 277 -18.65 -10.09 14.54
C ASN A 277 -18.58 -9.20 13.31
N VAL A 278 -17.59 -9.47 12.45
CA VAL A 278 -17.66 -9.06 11.04
C VAL A 278 -18.06 -10.32 10.30
N SER A 279 -19.36 -10.37 10.00
CA SER A 279 -20.06 -11.44 9.31
C SER A 279 -19.35 -11.85 8.01
N SER A 280 -18.64 -12.97 8.07
CA SER A 280 -18.16 -13.73 6.93
C SER A 280 -19.31 -14.60 6.36
N PHE A 281 -19.39 -14.61 5.03
CA PHE A 281 -20.03 -15.64 4.21
C PHE A 281 -21.43 -16.14 4.59
N GLN A 282 -22.45 -15.48 4.04
CA GLN A 282 -23.65 -16.17 3.56
C GLN A 282 -23.92 -15.71 2.13
N TYR A 283 -23.51 -16.47 1.12
CA TYR A 283 -24.21 -16.66 -0.16
C TYR A 283 -23.36 -17.55 -1.09
N LEU A 284 -23.36 -18.86 -0.80
CA LEU A 284 -23.03 -19.90 -1.79
C LEU A 284 -23.87 -21.15 -1.49
N LYS A 285 -25.17 -20.98 -1.63
CA LYS A 285 -26.12 -22.05 -1.95
C LYS A 285 -27.10 -21.50 -2.97
N LEU A 286 -27.46 -22.35 -3.94
CA LEU A 286 -28.37 -22.14 -5.09
C LEU A 286 -27.65 -21.51 -6.31
N VAL A 287 -27.61 -22.11 -7.50
CA VAL A 287 -28.52 -23.05 -8.18
C VAL A 287 -27.73 -23.91 -9.19
N MET A 288 -28.16 -25.17 -9.37
CA MET A 288 -27.83 -26.05 -10.50
C MET A 288 -28.25 -25.44 -11.84
#